data_AF-A0A9D4S7G5-F1
#
_entry.id   AF-A0A9D4S7G5-F1
#
_cell.length_a   1.000
_cell.length_b   1.000
_cell.length_c   1.000
_cell.angle_alpha   90.00
_cell.angle_beta   90.00
_cell.angle_gamma   90.00
#
_symmetry.space_group_name_H-M   'P 1'
#
loop_
_entity.id
_entity.type
_entity.pdbx_description
1 polymer ?
#
loop_
_entity_poly.entity_id
_entity_poly.type
_entity_poly.pdbx_seq_one_letter_code
_entity_poly.pdbx_strand_id
1 'polypeptide(L)' 'GDSGGSLACFHDGHWTQVGVVSTGFRCTHPLYPGIYTLIHHFYDWIKTVIESN' A
#
# COMPACT_ATOMS: atom_id res chain seq x y z
N GLY A 1 10.27 -5.85 2.07
CA GLY A 1 9.09 -6.30 1.32
C GLY A 1 9.39 -6.17 -0.15
N ASP A 2 8.72 -6.96 -0.96
CA ASP A 2 8.88 -6.93 -2.42
C ASP A 2 7.90 -5.93 -3.04
N SER A 3 8.23 -5.41 -4.21
CA SER A 3 7.33 -4.55 -4.98
C SER A 3 5.98 -5.25 -5.18
N GLY A 4 4.87 -4.54 -4.95
CA GLY A 4 3.52 -5.10 -4.94
C GLY A 4 3.06 -5.68 -3.60
N GLY A 5 3.95 -5.79 -2.59
CA GLY A 5 3.61 -6.27 -1.25
C GLY A 5 2.69 -5.31 -0.48
N SER A 6 2.04 -5.80 0.58
CA SER A 6 1.13 -5.01 1.40
C SER A 6 1.85 -4.17 2.46
N LEU A 7 1.34 -2.96 2.67
CA LEU A 7 1.56 -2.17 3.88
C LEU A 7 0.24 -2.12 4.65
N ALA A 8 0.21 -2.72 5.84
CA ALA A 8 -0.98 -2.77 6.69
C ALA A 8 -0.76 -2.02 8.00
N CYS A 9 -1.81 -1.34 8.46
CA CYS A 9 -1.86 -0.68 9.77
C CYS A 9 -2.93 -1.37 10.64
N PHE A 10 -2.63 -1.54 11.92
CA PHE A 10 -3.62 -2.01 12.88
C PHE A 10 -4.44 -0.82 13.39
N HIS A 11 -5.75 -0.86 13.18
CA HIS A 11 -6.69 0.18 13.60
C HIS A 11 -8.03 -0.46 13.96
N ASP A 12 -8.64 -0.04 15.07
CA ASP A 12 -9.94 -0.52 15.53
C ASP A 12 -10.10 -2.04 15.58
N GLY A 13 -9.06 -2.73 16.06
CA GLY A 13 -9.07 -4.20 16.19
C GLY A 13 -8.79 -4.97 14.89
N HIS A 14 -8.55 -4.27 13.78
CA HIS A 14 -8.36 -4.87 12.47
C HIS A 14 -7.06 -4.43 11.80
N TRP A 15 -6.46 -5.32 11.01
CA TRP A 15 -5.39 -4.97 10.10
C TRP A 15 -6.00 -4.46 8.80
N THR A 16 -5.77 -3.18 8.50
CA THR A 16 -6.24 -2.55 7.26
C THR A 16 -5.06 -2.32 6.34
N GLN A 17 -5.16 -2.78 5.10
CA GLN A 17 -4.16 -2.47 4.08
C GLN A 17 -4.30 -1.01 3.67
N VAL A 18 -3.27 -0.21 3.94
CA VAL A 18 -3.26 1.24 3.65
C VAL A 18 -2.37 1.58 2.46
N GLY A 19 -1.47 0.69 2.08
CA GLY A 19 -0.57 0.91 0.96
C GLY A 19 -0.08 -0.36 0.27
N VAL A 20 0.57 -0.14 -0.86
CA VAL A 20 1.28 -1.17 -1.64
C VAL A 20 2.73 -0.72 -1.80
N VAL A 21 3.67 -1.62 -1.53
CA VAL A 21 5.11 -1.37 -1.71
C VAL A 21 5.35 -1.02 -3.17
N SER A 22 5.91 0.17 -3.43
CA SER A 22 6.24 0.61 -4.78
C SER A 22 7.75 0.60 -5.00
N THR A 23 8.47 1.51 -4.36
CA THR A 23 9.90 1.70 -4.57
C THR A 23 10.56 2.34 -3.35
N GLY A 24 11.85 2.58 -3.42
CA GLY A 24 12.63 3.29 -2.41
C GLY A 24 14.03 3.57 -2.92
N PHE A 25 14.68 4.57 -2.35
CA PHE A 25 16.09 4.82 -2.65
C PHE A 25 16.95 3.76 -1.97
N ARG A 26 17.44 2.80 -2.77
CA ARG A 26 18.11 1.58 -2.29
C ARG A 26 17.22 0.78 -1.33
N CYS A 27 17.56 -0.47 -1.08
CA CYS A 27 16.83 -1.27 -0.09
C CYS A 27 17.09 -0.68 1.30
N THR A 28 16.08 0.01 1.87
CA THR A 28 16.03 0.42 3.28
C THR A 28 17.16 1.37 3.69
N HIS A 29 17.34 2.48 2.96
CA HIS A 29 18.31 3.49 3.37
C HIS A 29 17.80 4.27 4.61
N PRO A 30 18.58 4.43 5.69
CA PRO A 30 18.10 5.03 6.95
C PRO A 30 17.55 6.44 6.81
N LEU A 31 18.08 7.22 5.87
CA LEU A 31 17.67 8.61 5.61
C LEU A 31 16.52 8.75 4.60
N TYR A 32 16.13 7.68 3.90
CA TYR A 32 15.08 7.74 2.88
C TYR A 32 13.97 6.75 3.22
N PRO A 33 12.74 7.23 3.44
CA PRO A 33 11.62 6.33 3.69
C PRO A 33 11.31 5.50 2.44
N GLY A 34 10.68 4.34 2.65
CA GLY A 34 10.06 3.60 1.57
C GLY A 34 8.91 4.40 0.96
N ILE A 35 8.73 4.29 -0.36
CA ILE A 35 7.65 4.91 -1.10
C ILE A 35 6.57 3.84 -1.34
N TYR A 36 5.34 4.17 -0.97
CA TYR A 36 4.19 3.28 -1.07
C TYR A 36 3.10 3.95 -1.91
N THR A 37 2.41 3.15 -2.72
CA THR A 37 1.16 3.58 -3.34
C THR A 37 0.08 3.64 -2.27
N LEU A 38 -0.61 4.77 -2.18
CA LEU A 38 -1.63 5.01 -1.15
C LEU A 38 -3.00 4.51 -1.61
N ILE A 39 -3.51 3.46 -0.96
CA ILE A 39 -4.71 2.73 -1.41
C ILE A 39 -5.96 3.62 -1.41
N HIS A 40 -6.09 4.54 -0.46
CA HIS A 40 -7.29 5.39 -0.37
C HIS A 40 -7.54 6.16 -1.68
N HIS A 41 -6.47 6.58 -2.37
CA HIS A 41 -6.57 7.38 -3.60
C HIS A 41 -7.14 6.56 -4.77
N PHE A 42 -7.04 5.24 -4.71
CA PHE A 42 -7.48 4.31 -5.75
C PHE A 42 -8.69 3.48 -5.33
N TYR A 43 -9.27 3.74 -4.15
CA TYR A 43 -10.31 2.92 -3.57
C TYR A 43 -11.52 2.75 -4.50
N ASP A 44 -12.01 3.85 -5.08
CA ASP A 44 -13.17 3.81 -5.98
C ASP A 44 -12.90 3.05 -7.27
N TRP A 45 -11.69 3.18 -7.83
CA TRP A 45 -11.28 2.41 -9.00
C TRP A 45 -11.20 0.92 -8.68
N ILE A 46 -10.58 0.54 -7.56
CA ILE A 46 -10.49 -0.86 -7.11
C ILE A 46 -11.89 -1.44 -6.95
N LYS A 47 -12.78 -0.70 -6.26
CA LYS A 47 -14.16 -1.12 -6.03
C LYS A 47 -14.92 -1.32 -7.35
N THR A 48 -14.81 -0.37 -8.27
CA THR A 48 -15.43 -0.46 -9.60
C THR A 48 -14.96 -1.70 -10.36
N VAL A 49 -13.65 -1.98 -10.36
CA VAL A 49 -13.08 -3.15 -11.04
C VAL A 49 -13.56 -4.45 -10.41
N ILE A 50 -13.64 -4.53 -9.08
CA ILE A 50 -14.13 -5.74 -8.40
C ILE A 50 -15.62 -5.98 -8.67
N GLU A 51 -16.42 -4.92 -8.77
CA GLU A 51 -17.87 -5.03 -9.01
C GLU A 51 -18.22 -5.33 -10.48
N SER A 52 -17.34 -4.96 -11.42
CA SER A 52 -17.56 -5.13 -12.85
C SER A 52 -17.01 -6.45 -13.43
N ASN A 53 -16.43 -7.32 -12.60
CA ASN A 53 -15.85 -8.61 -13.00
C ASN A 53 -16.45 -9.76 -12.16
#